data_AF-A0A968WCA6-F1
#
_entry.id   AF-A0A968WCA6-F1
#
_cell.length_a   1.000
_cell.length_b   1.000
_cell.length_c   1.000
_cell.angle_alpha   90.00
_cell.angle_beta   90.00
_cell.angle_gamma   90.00
#
_symmetry.space_group_name_H-M   'P 1'
#
loop_
_entity.id
_entity.type
_entity.pdbx_description
1 polymer ?
#
loop_
_entity_poly.entity_id
_entity_poly.type
_entity_poly.pdbx_seq_one_letter_code
_entity_poly.pdbx_strand_id
1 'polypeptide(L)'
;MEPVGLTATAIATLILTKAFEKTGETLGAKVLEKAGKLTAQLKEKFPKANAAIVRAEKKPLDAGEAYLDAEVVGEIEAAVKKDAEVAKTVAELAQEAKADPSVKLTQAIQSLENALRSHSQAPTVQNFGKLAEEIKAVFQGNTIQSQTLNF
;
A
#
# COMPACT_ATOMS: atom_id res chain seq x y z
N MET A 1 -6.94 1.68 20.37
CA MET A 1 -6.19 1.69 19.09
C MET A 1 -6.92 2.67 18.20
N GLU A 2 -6.22 3.62 17.60
CA GLU A 2 -6.81 4.46 16.54
C GLU A 2 -7.34 3.55 15.43
N PRO A 3 -8.48 3.90 14.80
CA PRO A 3 -8.96 3.12 13.66
C PRO A 3 -7.85 3.08 12.61
N VAL A 4 -7.51 1.88 12.14
CA VAL A 4 -6.56 1.72 11.04
C VAL A 4 -7.11 2.48 9.85
N GLY A 5 -6.43 3.58 9.52
CA GLY A 5 -6.83 4.46 8.45
C GLY A 5 -6.52 3.88 7.09
N LEU A 6 -7.25 4.36 6.08
CA LEU A 6 -7.02 4.13 4.66
C LEU A 6 -5.55 4.22 4.25
N THR A 7 -4.81 5.17 4.82
CA THR A 7 -3.36 5.32 4.60
C THR A 7 -2.57 4.08 5.00
N ALA A 8 -2.79 3.54 6.20
CA ALA A 8 -2.08 2.34 6.66
C ALA A 8 -2.43 1.12 5.81
N THR A 9 -3.70 0.98 5.43
CA THR A 9 -4.15 -0.09 4.52
C THR A 9 -3.53 0.02 3.13
N ALA A 10 -3.41 1.23 2.59
CA ALA A 10 -2.77 1.46 1.30
C ALA A 10 -1.25 1.21 1.36
N ILE A 11 -0.57 1.59 2.44
CA ILE A 11 0.85 1.24 2.66
C ILE A 11 1.02 -0.28 2.71
N ALA A 12 0.21 -0.98 3.50
CA ALA A 12 0.25 -2.44 3.58
C ALA A 12 -0.01 -3.08 2.22
N THR A 13 -0.98 -2.57 1.46
CA THR A 13 -1.27 -3.04 0.10
C THR A 13 -0.06 -2.87 -0.81
N LEU A 14 0.55 -1.67 -0.82
CA LEU A 14 1.74 -1.38 -1.62
C LEU A 14 2.87 -2.39 -1.36
N ILE A 15 3.11 -2.74 -0.10
CA ILE A 15 4.15 -3.69 0.32
C ILE A 15 3.82 -5.12 -0.08
N LEU A 16 2.55 -5.51 0.08
CA LEU A 16 2.08 -6.85 -0.27
C LEU A 16 1.98 -7.06 -1.79
N THR A 17 1.87 -5.98 -2.55
CA THR A 17 1.91 -5.99 -4.00
C THR A 17 3.35 -5.78 -4.51
N LYS A 18 3.68 -6.28 -5.70
CA LYS A 18 5.06 -6.43 -6.21
C LYS A 18 5.87 -5.14 -6.47
N ALA A 19 5.46 -3.99 -5.94
CA ALA A 19 6.09 -2.69 -6.20
C ALA A 19 7.62 -2.70 -5.95
N PHE A 20 8.11 -3.49 -4.99
CA PHE A 20 9.53 -3.58 -4.63
C PHE A 20 10.32 -4.62 -5.42
N GLU A 21 9.73 -5.79 -5.71
CA GLU A 21 10.41 -6.92 -6.38
C GLU A 21 11.00 -6.55 -7.74
N LYS A 22 10.37 -5.64 -8.49
CA LYS A 22 10.84 -5.22 -9.83
C LYS A 22 11.97 -4.19 -9.80
N THR A 23 12.16 -3.49 -8.69
CA THR A 23 13.22 -2.49 -8.57
C THR A 23 14.55 -3.04 -8.06
N GLY A 24 14.59 -4.34 -7.75
CA GLY A 24 15.75 -5.00 -7.14
C GLY A 24 16.04 -4.51 -5.72
N GLU A 25 15.12 -3.75 -5.13
CA GLU A 25 15.31 -3.12 -3.83
C GLU A 25 14.76 -4.03 -2.73
N THR A 26 15.61 -4.36 -1.76
CA THR A 26 15.27 -5.26 -0.66
C THR A 26 14.59 -4.45 0.45
N LEU A 27 13.38 -4.86 0.82
CA LEU A 27 12.69 -4.36 2.00
C LEU A 27 13.45 -4.78 3.27
N GLY A 28 13.43 -3.94 4.31
CA GLY A 28 14.01 -4.29 5.60
C GLY A 28 13.38 -5.55 6.19
N ALA A 29 14.18 -6.29 6.96
CA ALA A 29 13.77 -7.57 7.54
C ALA A 29 12.47 -7.47 8.37
N LYS A 30 12.28 -6.35 9.10
CA LYS A 30 11.08 -6.12 9.90
C LYS A 30 9.83 -5.89 9.04
N VAL A 31 9.97 -5.16 7.93
CA VAL A 31 8.88 -4.97 6.96
C VAL A 31 8.49 -6.31 6.34
N LEU A 32 9.46 -7.13 5.93
CA LEU A 32 9.22 -8.47 5.40
C LEU A 32 8.56 -9.40 6.42
N GLU A 33 8.99 -9.38 7.68
CA GLU A 33 8.39 -10.18 8.76
C GLU A 33 6.91 -9.80 8.96
N LYS A 34 6.61 -8.50 9.09
CA LYS A 34 5.24 -8.02 9.28
C LYS A 34 4.36 -8.26 8.05
N ALA A 35 4.90 -8.11 6.85
CA ALA A 35 4.22 -8.44 5.61
C ALA A 35 3.87 -9.94 5.55
N GLY A 36 4.82 -10.82 5.89
CA GLY A 36 4.61 -12.26 5.97
C GLY A 36 3.52 -12.62 6.98
N LYS A 37 3.54 -11.99 8.17
CA LYS A 37 2.50 -12.17 9.19
C LYS A 37 1.13 -11.74 8.69
N LEU A 38 1.02 -10.57 8.06
CA LEU A 38 -0.24 -10.07 7.50
C LEU A 38 -0.78 -11.03 6.44
N THR A 39 0.06 -11.48 5.50
CA THR A 39 -0.33 -12.45 4.47
C THR A 39 -0.84 -13.76 5.08
N ALA A 40 -0.18 -14.28 6.12
CA ALA A 40 -0.62 -15.48 6.81
C ALA A 40 -2.02 -15.29 7.44
N GLN A 41 -2.25 -14.16 8.13
CA GLN A 41 -3.55 -13.84 8.72
C GLN A 41 -4.65 -13.67 7.66
N LEU A 42 -4.36 -12.98 6.56
CA LEU A 42 -5.31 -12.81 5.46
C LEU A 42 -5.64 -14.15 4.82
N LYS A 43 -4.66 -15.03 4.62
CA LYS A 43 -4.88 -16.38 4.09
C LYS A 43 -5.77 -17.23 5.00
N GLU A 44 -5.56 -17.16 6.31
CA GLU A 44 -6.30 -17.95 7.29
C GLU A 44 -7.73 -17.42 7.52
N LYS A 45 -7.87 -16.12 7.76
CA LYS A 45 -9.11 -15.50 8.23
C LYS A 45 -9.91 -14.81 7.12
N PHE A 46 -9.24 -14.38 6.06
CA PHE A 46 -9.82 -13.54 5.00
C PHE A 46 -9.45 -14.04 3.59
N PRO A 47 -9.86 -15.26 3.20
CA PRO A 47 -9.41 -15.90 1.96
C PRO A 47 -9.72 -15.08 0.70
N LYS A 48 -10.74 -14.21 0.74
CA LYS A 48 -11.04 -13.27 -0.35
C LYS A 48 -9.96 -12.19 -0.52
N ALA A 49 -9.49 -11.61 0.57
CA ALA A 49 -8.39 -10.65 0.56
C ALA A 49 -7.10 -11.30 0.04
N ASN A 50 -6.78 -12.51 0.51
CA ASN A 50 -5.64 -13.27 -0.01
C ASN A 50 -5.79 -13.56 -1.52
N ALA A 51 -6.99 -13.94 -1.97
CA ALA A 51 -7.24 -14.18 -3.39
C ALA A 51 -7.07 -12.90 -4.23
N ALA A 52 -7.48 -11.73 -3.73
CA ALA A 52 -7.25 -10.45 -4.39
C ALA A 52 -5.75 -10.15 -4.53
N ILE A 53 -4.95 -10.38 -3.47
CA ILE A 53 -3.49 -10.22 -3.50
C ILE A 53 -2.87 -11.13 -4.56
N VAL A 54 -3.19 -12.44 -4.54
CA VAL A 54 -2.67 -13.41 -5.51
C VAL A 54 -3.08 -13.06 -6.95
N ARG A 55 -4.27 -12.50 -7.15
CA ARG A 55 -4.70 -12.00 -8.47
C ARG A 55 -3.86 -10.80 -8.89
N ALA A 56 -3.66 -9.83 -8.00
CA ALA A 56 -2.83 -8.65 -8.27
C ALA A 56 -1.38 -9.04 -8.61
N GLU A 57 -0.81 -10.05 -7.93
CA GLU A 57 0.53 -10.58 -8.24
C GLU A 57 0.66 -11.21 -9.63
N LYS A 58 -0.44 -11.76 -10.17
CA LYS A 58 -0.48 -12.39 -11.48
C LYS A 58 -0.73 -11.41 -12.62
N LYS A 59 -1.15 -10.18 -12.33
CA LYS A 59 -1.35 -9.16 -13.36
C LYS A 59 0.03 -8.74 -13.92
N PRO A 60 0.21 -8.73 -15.25
CA PRO A 60 1.44 -8.23 -15.84
C PRO A 60 1.63 -6.75 -15.45
N LEU A 61 2.77 -6.44 -14.83
CA LEU A 61 3.13 -5.07 -14.41
C LEU A 61 3.17 -4.06 -15.57
N ASP A 62 3.22 -4.53 -16.81
CA ASP A 62 3.22 -3.72 -18.04
C ASP A 62 1.97 -2.85 -18.19
N ALA A 63 0.87 -3.21 -17.51
CA ALA A 63 -0.32 -2.37 -17.45
C ALA A 63 -0.18 -1.17 -16.49
N GLY A 64 0.90 -1.04 -15.70
CA GLY A 64 1.07 0.07 -14.75
C GLY A 64 0.03 0.16 -13.62
N GLU A 65 -0.92 -0.77 -13.56
CA GLU A 65 -2.05 -0.75 -12.61
C GLU A 65 -1.74 -1.43 -11.26
N ALA A 66 -0.63 -2.15 -11.14
CA ALA A 66 -0.38 -3.06 -10.02
C ALA A 66 0.21 -2.43 -8.74
N TYR A 67 0.35 -1.10 -8.67
CA TYR A 67 0.96 -0.44 -7.51
C TYR A 67 0.03 -0.34 -6.29
N LEU A 68 -1.27 -0.27 -6.52
CA LEU A 68 -2.33 -0.22 -5.51
C LEU A 68 -3.62 -0.73 -6.14
N ASP A 69 -3.80 -2.04 -6.15
CA ASP A 69 -5.02 -2.61 -6.69
C ASP A 69 -6.19 -2.27 -5.74
N ALA A 70 -7.15 -1.48 -6.21
CA ALA A 70 -8.25 -0.95 -5.39
C ALA A 70 -9.09 -2.09 -4.77
N GLU A 71 -9.17 -3.25 -5.42
CA GLU A 71 -9.79 -4.45 -4.87
C GLU A 71 -9.03 -4.95 -3.64
N VAL A 72 -7.70 -4.98 -3.71
CA VAL A 72 -6.85 -5.42 -2.59
C VAL A 72 -6.98 -4.46 -1.42
N VAL A 73 -6.94 -3.15 -1.68
CA VAL A 73 -7.12 -2.14 -0.62
C VAL A 73 -8.48 -2.33 0.05
N GLY A 74 -9.56 -2.46 -0.72
CA GLY A 74 -10.92 -2.64 -0.19
C GLY A 74 -11.08 -3.91 0.64
N GLU A 75 -10.47 -5.02 0.21
CA GLU A 75 -10.55 -6.29 0.95
C GLU A 75 -9.72 -6.27 2.24
N ILE A 76 -8.54 -5.64 2.24
CA ILE A 76 -7.75 -5.45 3.47
C ILE A 76 -8.46 -4.47 4.40
N GLU A 77 -9.08 -3.41 3.88
CA GLU A 77 -9.91 -2.48 4.67
C GLU A 77 -11.10 -3.20 5.33
N ALA A 78 -11.74 -4.11 4.60
CA ALA A 78 -12.81 -4.94 5.16
C ALA A 78 -12.29 -5.89 6.24
N ALA A 79 -11.07 -6.43 6.09
CA ALA A 79 -10.44 -7.31 7.07
C ALA A 79 -10.07 -6.56 8.37
N VAL A 80 -9.44 -5.38 8.27
CA VAL A 80 -9.09 -4.56 9.46
C VAL A 80 -10.33 -4.09 10.23
N LYS A 81 -11.47 -3.88 9.55
CA LYS A 81 -12.74 -3.54 10.21
C LYS A 81 -13.37 -4.71 10.96
N LYS A 82 -13.01 -5.95 10.60
CA LYS A 82 -13.61 -7.18 11.15
C LYS A 82 -12.72 -7.88 12.18
N ASP A 83 -11.40 -7.72 12.11
CA ASP A 83 -10.45 -8.38 13.00
C ASP A 83 -9.39 -7.39 13.51
N ALA A 84 -9.36 -7.22 14.84
CA ALA A 84 -8.48 -6.29 15.51
C ALA A 84 -7.00 -6.70 15.45
N GLU A 85 -6.70 -7.99 15.27
CA GLU A 85 -5.33 -8.49 15.14
C GLU A 85 -4.77 -8.20 13.75
N VAL A 86 -5.60 -8.31 12.72
CA VAL A 86 -5.29 -7.85 11.36
C VAL A 86 -5.12 -6.34 11.34
N ALA A 87 -6.02 -5.60 11.99
CA ALA A 87 -5.90 -4.16 12.13
C ALA A 87 -4.55 -3.76 12.76
N LYS A 88 -4.20 -4.39 13.89
CA LYS A 88 -2.92 -4.16 14.56
C LYS A 88 -1.74 -4.46 13.62
N THR A 89 -1.78 -5.58 12.91
CA THR A 89 -0.68 -5.98 12.01
C THR A 89 -0.53 -5.03 10.82
N VAL A 90 -1.63 -4.51 10.26
CA VAL A 90 -1.60 -3.47 9.22
C VAL A 90 -0.99 -2.17 9.73
N ALA A 91 -1.37 -1.73 10.94
CA ALA A 91 -0.79 -0.54 11.56
C ALA A 91 0.72 -0.71 11.80
N GLU A 92 1.12 -1.83 12.40
CA GLU A 92 2.53 -2.14 12.67
C GLU A 92 3.35 -2.20 11.36
N LEU A 93 2.82 -2.84 10.31
CA LEU A 93 3.47 -2.90 9.01
C LEU A 93 3.67 -1.51 8.41
N ALA A 94 2.63 -0.65 8.46
CA ALA A 94 2.72 0.71 7.95
C ALA A 94 3.75 1.55 8.72
N GLN A 95 3.88 1.35 10.04
CA GLN A 95 4.88 2.03 10.85
C GLN A 95 6.31 1.56 10.52
N GLU A 96 6.53 0.24 10.44
CA GLU A 96 7.83 -0.32 10.06
C GLU A 96 8.24 0.13 8.65
N ALA A 97 7.29 0.20 7.73
CA ALA A 97 7.56 0.64 6.36
C ALA A 97 7.95 2.12 6.29
N LYS A 98 7.37 2.97 7.13
CA LYS A 98 7.76 4.40 7.25
C LYS A 98 9.14 4.58 7.88
N ALA A 99 9.59 3.62 8.68
CA ALA A 99 10.91 3.62 9.32
C ALA A 99 11.96 2.83 8.53
N ASP A 100 11.58 2.25 7.38
CA ASP A 100 12.45 1.42 6.57
C ASP A 100 13.55 2.26 5.91
N PRO A 101 14.79 1.77 5.81
CA PRO A 101 15.89 2.50 5.17
C PRO A 101 15.75 2.59 3.64
N SER A 102 14.82 1.87 3.00
CA SER A 102 14.59 1.99 1.56
C SER A 102 14.07 3.38 1.19
N VAL A 103 14.87 4.09 0.40
CA VAL A 103 14.53 5.41 -0.13
C VAL A 103 13.30 5.33 -1.03
N LYS A 104 13.19 4.31 -1.90
CA LYS A 104 12.02 4.18 -2.78
C LYS A 104 10.75 3.84 -2.00
N LEU A 105 10.84 2.98 -0.97
CA LEU A 105 9.68 2.70 -0.12
C LEU A 105 9.21 3.97 0.57
N THR A 106 10.14 4.70 1.18
CA THR A 106 9.83 5.97 1.84
C THR A 106 9.22 6.97 0.86
N GLN A 107 9.76 7.12 -0.36
CA GLN A 107 9.22 8.00 -1.40
C GLN A 107 7.84 7.57 -1.88
N ALA A 108 7.60 6.26 -2.05
CA ALA A 108 6.31 5.74 -2.45
C ALA A 108 5.25 5.96 -1.36
N ILE A 109 5.62 5.78 -0.08
CA ILE A 109 4.75 6.10 1.06
C ILE A 109 4.48 7.59 1.14
N GLN A 110 5.48 8.45 0.96
CA GLN A 110 5.29 9.90 0.96
C GLN A 110 4.35 10.36 -0.16
N SER A 111 4.51 9.78 -1.35
CA SER A 111 3.65 10.06 -2.51
C SER A 111 2.21 9.62 -2.25
N LEU A 112 2.05 8.42 -1.67
CA LEU A 112 0.77 7.91 -1.20
C LEU A 112 0.11 8.85 -0.18
N GLU A 113 0.87 9.30 0.83
CA GLU A 113 0.37 10.19 1.87
C GLU A 113 0.01 11.59 1.32
N ASN A 114 0.81 12.13 0.39
CA ASN A 114 0.54 13.39 -0.26
C ASN A 114 -0.72 13.32 -1.13
N ALA A 115 -0.86 12.28 -1.94
CA ALA A 115 -2.05 12.08 -2.77
C ALA A 115 -3.34 11.95 -1.93
N LEU A 116 -3.25 11.29 -0.76
CA LEU A 116 -4.35 11.21 0.20
C LEU A 116 -4.65 12.55 0.89
N ARG A 117 -3.64 13.42 1.10
CA ARG A 117 -3.79 14.76 1.71
C ARG A 117 -4.31 15.82 0.73
N SER A 118 -3.85 15.79 -0.52
CA SER A 118 -4.22 16.73 -1.57
C SER A 118 -5.68 16.59 -2.02
N HIS A 119 -6.30 15.45 -1.74
CA HIS A 119 -7.75 15.28 -1.88
C HIS A 119 -8.44 15.64 -0.55
N SER A 120 -8.88 16.91 -0.41
CA SER A 120 -9.64 17.41 0.75
C SER A 120 -11.04 16.80 0.95
N GLN A 121 -11.32 15.64 0.32
CA GLN A 121 -12.56 14.88 0.47
C GLN A 121 -12.17 13.43 0.78
N ALA A 122 -12.87 12.81 1.74
CA ALA A 122 -12.60 11.46 2.22
C ALA A 122 -12.25 10.50 1.06
N PRO A 123 -11.19 9.68 1.18
CA PRO A 123 -10.75 8.84 0.07
C PRO A 123 -11.88 7.90 -0.35
N THR A 124 -12.34 8.03 -1.59
CA THR A 124 -13.28 7.08 -2.20
C THR A 124 -12.51 6.11 -3.07
N VAL A 125 -13.15 5.01 -3.49
CA VAL A 125 -12.50 3.98 -4.32
C VAL A 125 -11.94 4.55 -5.64
N GLN A 126 -12.54 5.63 -6.16
CA GLN A 126 -12.06 6.36 -7.34
C GLN A 126 -10.70 7.06 -7.12
N ASN A 127 -10.37 7.42 -5.87
CA ASN A 127 -9.08 8.04 -5.54
C ASN A 127 -7.93 7.04 -5.66
N PHE A 128 -8.17 5.73 -5.54
CA PHE A 128 -7.12 4.72 -5.64
C PHE A 128 -6.53 4.57 -7.04
N GLY A 129 -7.32 4.83 -8.10
CA GLY A 129 -6.81 4.80 -9.48
C GLY A 129 -5.73 5.87 -9.70
N LYS A 130 -6.00 7.12 -9.30
CA LYS A 130 -5.01 8.21 -9.35
C LYS A 130 -3.81 7.94 -8.45
N LEU A 131 -4.07 7.39 -7.27
CA LEU A 131 -3.02 7.02 -6.30
C LEU A 131 -2.06 5.98 -6.88
N ALA A 132 -2.58 4.99 -7.61
CA ALA A 132 -1.78 4.00 -8.30
C ALA A 132 -0.89 4.63 -9.38
N GLU A 133 -1.39 5.63 -10.12
CA GLU A 133 -0.59 6.37 -11.12
C GLU A 133 0.54 7.21 -10.49
N GLU A 134 0.27 7.91 -9.39
CA GLU A 134 1.33 8.67 -8.70
C GLU A 134 2.42 7.75 -8.15
N ILE A 135 2.04 6.62 -7.56
CA ILE A 135 3.02 5.64 -7.08
C ILE A 135 3.81 5.05 -8.25
N LYS A 136 3.14 4.69 -9.37
CA LYS A 136 3.81 4.24 -10.59
C LYS A 136 4.89 5.22 -11.04
N ALA A 137 4.63 6.53 -11.01
CA ALA A 137 5.61 7.55 -11.39
C ALA A 137 6.88 7.52 -10.53
N VAL A 138 6.74 7.35 -9.20
CA VAL A 138 7.88 7.20 -8.27
C VAL A 138 8.78 6.03 -8.66
N PHE A 139 8.17 4.87 -8.92
CA PHE A 139 8.92 3.66 -9.25
C PHE A 139 9.49 3.64 -10.67
N GLN A 140 8.99 4.49 -11.57
CA GLN A 140 9.58 4.73 -12.89
C GLN A 140 10.74 5.73 -12.86
N GLY A 141 11.12 6.23 -11.68
CA GLY A 141 12.21 7.20 -11.53
C GLY A 141 11.82 8.63 -11.91
N ASN A 142 10.54 8.89 -12.16
CA ASN A 142 10.04 10.26 -12.28
C ASN A 142 9.96 10.87 -10.87
N THR A 143 10.61 12.02 -10.67
CA THR A 143 10.37 12.83 -9.48
C THR A 143 8.94 13.36 -9.54
N ILE A 144 8.11 13.03 -8.54
CA ILE A 144 6.85 13.75 -8.37
C ILE A 144 7.24 15.20 -8.10
N GLN A 145 7.07 16.06 -9.10
CA GLN A 145 7.13 17.49 -8.88
C GLN A 145 5.99 17.83 -7.94
N SER A 146 6.31 18.07 -6.67
CA SER A 146 5.40 18.72 -5.73
C SER A 146 4.86 19.96 -6.43
N GLN A 147 3.61 19.91 -6.88
CA GLN A 147 2.93 21.10 -7.34
C GLN A 147 2.79 22.00 -6.12
N THR A 148 3.66 23.01 -6.03
CA THR A 148 3.47 24.13 -5.12
C THR A 148 2.15 24.78 -5.48
N LEU A 149 1.10 24.48 -4.72
CA LEU A 149 -0.17 25.21 -4.79
C LEU A 149 0.09 26.57 -4.14
N ASN A 150 0.33 27.58 -4.98
CA ASN A 150 0.25 28.97 -4.56
C ASN A 150 -1.21 29.25 -4.14
N PHE A 151 -1.37 29.68 -2.89
CA PHE A 151 -2.63 30.17 -2.31
C PHE A 151 -3.02 31.53 -2.89
#